data_AF-D1BFB0-F1
#
_entry.id   AF-D1BFB0-F1
#
_cell.length_a   1.000
_cell.length_b   1.000
_cell.length_c   1.000
_cell.angle_alpha   90.00
_cell.angle_beta   90.00
_cell.angle_gamma   90.00
#
_symmetry.space_group_name_H-M   'P 1'
#
loop_
_entity.id
_entity.type
_entity.pdbx_description
1 polymer ?
#
loop_
_entity_poly.entity_id
_entity_poly.type
_entity_poly.pdbx_seq_one_letter_code
_entity_poly.pdbx_strand_id
1 'polypeptide(L)'
;MRLPDQAEILKGMGTFDFHSDIHELDGLRGPEGLAAVGLFMSTGAWTGSHGRTGIVPRDFAVGTAGGDQDSIDRLIRAGLWEEIPEGYRMLRGPHSDPDLPMPLWRYTDDDLGDRIFAMDDTPNN
;
A
#
# COMPACT_ATOMS: atom_id res chain seq x y z
N MET A 1 28.61 7.80 -4.70
CA MET A 1 27.91 7.08 -3.60
C MET A 1 26.78 6.32 -4.26
N ARG A 2 26.76 4.98 -4.19
CA ARG A 2 25.72 4.16 -4.83
C ARG A 2 24.55 4.05 -3.84
N LEU A 3 23.36 4.43 -4.26
CA LEU A 3 22.14 4.23 -3.47
C LEU A 3 21.82 2.72 -3.45
N PRO A 4 21.40 2.15 -2.31
CA PRO A 4 21.01 0.76 -2.21
C PRO A 4 19.81 0.47 -3.12
N ASP A 5 19.74 -0.75 -3.66
CA ASP A 5 18.59 -1.15 -4.46
C ASP A 5 17.36 -1.42 -3.58
N GLN A 6 16.16 -1.39 -4.17
CA GLN A 6 14.91 -1.55 -3.44
C GLN A 6 14.85 -2.91 -2.71
N ALA A 7 15.46 -3.96 -3.26
CA ALA A 7 15.50 -5.27 -2.61
C ALA A 7 16.40 -5.27 -1.37
N GLU A 8 17.48 -4.49 -1.34
CA GLU A 8 18.34 -4.28 -0.18
C GLU A 8 17.64 -3.45 0.91
N ILE A 9 16.88 -2.42 0.53
CA ILE A 9 16.05 -1.63 1.45
C ILE A 9 15.00 -2.52 2.12
N LEU A 10 14.30 -3.35 1.34
CA LEU A 10 13.25 -4.24 1.83
C LEU A 10 13.78 -5.40 2.69
N LYS A 11 15.03 -5.83 2.48
CA LYS A 11 15.69 -6.84 3.33
C LYS A 11 16.12 -6.30 4.69
N GLY A 12 16.37 -5.00 4.81
CA GLY A 12 16.75 -4.35 6.06
C GLY A 12 15.57 -3.74 6.82
N MET A 13 14.45 -3.48 6.15
CA MET A 13 13.23 -2.98 6.77
C MET A 13 12.53 -4.09 7.56
N GLY A 14 12.14 -3.76 8.79
CA GLY A 14 11.22 -4.57 9.58
C GLY A 14 9.80 -4.49 9.01
N THR A 15 8.79 -4.46 9.87
CA THR A 15 7.41 -4.18 9.44
C THR A 15 7.34 -2.82 8.74
N PHE A 16 6.85 -2.77 7.50
CA PHE A 16 6.64 -1.52 6.77
C PHE A 16 5.76 -0.55 7.58
N ASP A 17 6.31 0.61 7.94
CA ASP A 17 5.58 1.73 8.52
C ASP A 17 5.27 2.76 7.44
N PHE A 18 3.99 2.87 7.11
CA PHE A 18 3.50 3.81 6.12
C PHE A 18 3.89 5.26 6.42
N HIS A 19 4.03 5.66 7.69
CA HIS A 19 4.28 7.06 8.06
C HIS A 19 5.72 7.50 7.76
N SER A 20 6.68 6.58 7.76
CA SER A 20 8.09 6.86 7.49
C SER A 20 8.58 6.29 6.16
N ASP A 21 8.15 5.09 5.80
CA ASP A 21 8.83 4.27 4.79
C ASP A 21 8.30 4.51 3.38
N ILE A 22 7.08 5.06 3.24
CA ILE A 22 6.48 5.31 1.92
C ILE A 22 7.31 6.26 1.05
N HIS A 23 8.02 7.20 1.68
CA HIS A 23 8.86 8.16 0.98
C HIS A 23 10.24 7.59 0.60
N GLU A 24 10.58 6.40 1.11
CA GLU A 24 11.79 5.68 0.76
C GLU A 24 11.59 4.71 -0.41
N LEU A 25 10.34 4.46 -0.80
CA LEU A 25 10.01 3.63 -1.97
C LEU A 25 10.42 4.33 -3.27
N ASP A 26 11.10 3.58 -4.13
CA ASP A 26 11.53 4.07 -5.43
C ASP A 26 10.30 4.43 -6.30
N GLY A 27 10.36 5.57 -6.98
CA GLY A 27 9.22 6.14 -7.70
C GLY A 27 8.16 6.85 -6.84
N LEU A 28 8.22 6.77 -5.50
CA LEU A 28 7.39 7.59 -4.60
C LEU A 28 8.20 8.66 -3.84
N ARG A 29 9.53 8.57 -3.90
CA ARG A 29 10.43 9.59 -3.37
C ARG A 29 10.29 10.90 -4.15
N GLY A 30 10.08 12.02 -3.44
CA GLY A 30 10.07 13.37 -4.00
C GLY A 30 8.71 13.84 -4.53
N PRO A 31 8.65 15.06 -5.08
CA PRO A 31 7.40 15.70 -5.50
C PRO A 31 6.62 14.91 -6.54
N GLU A 32 7.30 14.16 -7.39
CA GLU A 32 6.70 13.36 -8.46
C GLU A 32 5.91 12.16 -7.91
N GLY A 33 6.22 11.70 -6.70
CA GLY A 33 5.50 10.63 -6.02
C GLY A 33 4.25 11.09 -5.27
N LEU A 34 4.08 12.40 -5.05
CA LEU A 34 2.99 12.93 -4.21
C LEU A 34 1.60 12.66 -4.80
N ALA A 35 1.47 12.69 -6.13
CA ALA A 35 0.21 12.37 -6.81
C ALA A 35 -0.21 10.91 -6.54
N ALA A 36 0.73 9.98 -6.65
CA ALA A 36 0.51 8.57 -6.36
C ALA A 36 0.17 8.34 -4.88
N VAL A 37 0.88 8.98 -3.95
CA VAL A 37 0.57 8.92 -2.51
C VAL A 37 -0.83 9.49 -2.22
N GLY A 38 -1.18 10.61 -2.84
CA GLY A 38 -2.51 11.22 -2.70
C GLY A 38 -3.62 10.33 -3.24
N LEU A 39 -3.38 9.66 -4.37
CA LEU A 39 -4.28 8.66 -4.94
C LEU A 39 -4.48 7.50 -3.97
N PHE A 40 -3.39 6.92 -3.44
CA PHE A 40 -3.44 5.82 -2.48
C PHE A 40 -4.27 6.17 -1.24
N MET A 41 -4.03 7.35 -0.65
CA MET A 41 -4.79 7.84 0.51
C MET A 41 -6.28 8.01 0.20
N SER A 42 -6.60 8.61 -0.95
CA SER A 42 -7.98 8.87 -1.36
C SER A 42 -8.76 7.58 -1.59
N THR A 43 -8.14 6.60 -2.26
CA THR A 43 -8.75 5.28 -2.47
C THR A 43 -8.83 4.47 -1.18
N GLY A 44 -7.88 4.62 -0.27
CA GLY A 44 -7.93 4.01 1.06
C GLY A 44 -9.11 4.51 1.89
N ALA A 45 -9.34 5.83 1.90
CA ALA A 45 -10.51 6.41 2.55
C ALA A 45 -11.83 5.98 1.89
N TRP A 46 -11.87 5.93 0.55
CA TRP A 46 -13.04 5.48 -0.18
C TRP A 46 -13.37 4.00 0.10
N THR A 47 -12.38 3.12 0.02
CA THR A 47 -12.54 1.67 0.29
C THR A 47 -13.05 1.41 1.71
N GLY A 48 -12.49 2.10 2.71
CA GLY A 48 -12.95 2.05 4.09
C GLY A 48 -14.40 2.52 4.29
N SER A 49 -14.83 3.57 3.57
CA SER A 49 -16.20 4.10 3.67
C SER A 49 -17.26 3.31 2.89
N HIS A 50 -16.85 2.44 1.95
CA HIS A 50 -17.76 1.68 1.08
C HIS A 50 -17.83 0.19 1.42
N GLY A 51 -17.33 -0.22 2.60
CA GLY A 51 -17.34 -1.61 3.06
C GLY A 51 -16.50 -2.56 2.19
N ARG A 52 -15.65 -2.01 1.33
CA ARG A 52 -14.74 -2.75 0.43
C ARG A 52 -13.36 -2.63 1.01
N THR A 53 -12.99 -3.51 1.92
CA THR A 53 -11.75 -3.46 2.70
C THR A 53 -10.50 -3.68 1.83
N GLY A 54 -10.12 -2.67 1.05
CA GLY A 54 -8.90 -2.65 0.25
C GLY A 54 -9.03 -3.14 -1.19
N ILE A 55 -10.23 -3.11 -1.80
CA ILE A 55 -10.36 -3.33 -3.27
C ILE A 55 -10.88 -2.05 -3.93
N VAL A 56 -10.08 -1.51 -4.86
CA VAL A 56 -10.38 -0.32 -5.66
C VAL A 56 -10.80 -0.77 -7.07
N PRO A 57 -12.04 -0.53 -7.50
CA PRO A 57 -12.47 -0.82 -8.87
C PRO A 57 -11.64 -0.05 -9.90
N ARG A 58 -11.34 -0.67 -11.05
CA ARG A 58 -10.45 -0.09 -12.08
C ARG A 58 -10.93 1.28 -12.57
N ASP A 59 -12.21 1.38 -12.92
CA ASP A 59 -12.81 2.63 -13.42
C ASP A 59 -12.76 3.75 -12.36
N PHE A 60 -12.93 3.39 -11.08
CA PHE A 60 -12.85 4.34 -9.98
C PHE A 60 -11.41 4.84 -9.78
N ALA A 61 -10.41 3.95 -9.86
CA ALA A 61 -9.01 4.33 -9.79
C ALA A 61 -8.62 5.29 -10.91
N VAL A 62 -8.98 4.98 -12.16
CA VAL A 62 -8.68 5.82 -13.33
C VAL A 62 -9.36 7.19 -13.23
N GLY A 63 -10.63 7.22 -12.82
CA GLY A 63 -11.37 8.47 -12.61
C GLY A 63 -10.77 9.31 -11.49
N THR A 64 -10.38 8.69 -10.38
CA THR A 64 -9.77 9.38 -9.22
C THR A 64 -8.37 9.89 -9.52
N ALA A 65 -7.60 9.16 -10.33
CA ALA A 65 -6.30 9.60 -10.83
C ALA A 65 -6.40 10.77 -11.83
N GLY A 66 -7.60 11.14 -12.28
CA GLY A 66 -7.77 12.18 -13.31
C GLY A 66 -7.16 11.77 -14.66
N GLY A 67 -7.05 10.47 -14.93
CA GLY A 67 -6.35 9.93 -16.11
C GLY A 67 -4.83 9.81 -15.97
N ASP A 68 -4.24 10.12 -14.80
CA ASP A 68 -2.81 9.91 -14.53
C ASP A 68 -2.50 8.42 -14.30
N GLN A 69 -2.22 7.72 -15.40
CA GLN A 69 -1.83 6.32 -15.37
C GLN A 69 -0.46 6.11 -14.70
N ASP A 70 0.44 7.09 -14.75
CA ASP A 70 1.77 6.97 -14.14
C ASP A 70 1.68 6.84 -12.62
N SER A 71 0.72 7.51 -11.98
CA SER A 71 0.47 7.35 -10.54
C SER A 71 0.01 5.93 -10.18
N ILE A 72 -0.84 5.31 -11.00
CA ILE A 72 -1.29 3.92 -10.79
C ILE A 72 -0.10 2.96 -10.94
N ASP A 73 0.68 3.12 -12.00
CA ASP A 73 1.85 2.29 -12.28
C ASP A 73 2.90 2.38 -11.16
N ARG A 74 3.10 3.57 -10.58
CA ARG A 74 3.97 3.80 -9.43
C ARG A 74 3.49 3.02 -8.20
N LEU A 75 2.20 3.02 -7.90
CA LEU A 75 1.64 2.29 -6.76
C LEU A 75 1.80 0.76 -6.91
N ILE A 76 1.65 0.24 -8.13
CA ILE A 76 1.86 -1.18 -8.42
C ILE A 76 3.35 -1.54 -8.25
N ARG A 77 4.25 -0.78 -8.88
CA ARG A 77 5.71 -1.02 -8.77
C ARG A 77 6.24 -0.87 -7.34
N ALA A 78 5.65 0.03 -6.57
CA ALA A 78 5.98 0.24 -5.17
C ALA A 78 5.46 -0.88 -4.24
N GLY A 79 4.68 -1.83 -4.76
CA GLY A 79 4.08 -2.91 -3.95
C GLY A 79 2.97 -2.42 -3.03
N LEU A 80 2.38 -1.26 -3.33
CA LEU A 80 1.24 -0.72 -2.58
C LEU A 80 -0.08 -1.19 -3.17
N TRP A 81 -0.13 -1.47 -4.48
CA TRP A 81 -1.28 -2.07 -5.15
C TRP A 81 -0.88 -3.38 -5.86
N GLU A 82 -1.82 -4.32 -5.91
CA GLU A 82 -1.75 -5.54 -6.71
C GLU A 82 -2.91 -5.54 -7.72
N GLU A 83 -2.63 -5.79 -9.00
CA GLU A 83 -3.69 -5.96 -9.99
C GLU A 83 -4.43 -7.28 -9.79
N ILE A 84 -5.75 -7.21 -9.72
CA ILE A 84 -6.64 -8.37 -9.63
C ILE A 84 -7.79 -8.22 -10.65
N PRO A 85 -8.55 -9.30 -10.97
CA PRO A 85 -9.66 -9.21 -11.92
C PRO A 85 -10.69 -8.11 -11.60
N GLU A 86 -10.93 -7.84 -10.32
CA GLU A 86 -11.90 -6.86 -9.83
C GLU A 86 -11.38 -5.40 -9.84
N GLY A 87 -10.09 -5.19 -10.12
CA GLY A 87 -9.44 -3.88 -10.08
C GLY A 87 -8.07 -3.95 -9.41
N TYR A 88 -7.90 -3.24 -8.29
CA TYR A 88 -6.64 -3.18 -7.56
C TYR A 88 -6.86 -3.52 -6.09
N ARG A 89 -6.10 -4.49 -5.57
CA ARG A 89 -6.03 -4.78 -4.13
C ARG A 89 -5.00 -3.85 -3.50
N MET A 90 -5.40 -3.12 -2.46
CA MET A 90 -4.51 -2.27 -1.67
C MET A 90 -3.75 -3.12 -0.66
N LEU A 91 -2.43 -2.90 -0.63
CA LEU A 91 -1.49 -3.54 0.25
C LEU A 91 -0.96 -2.54 1.28
N ARG A 92 -0.51 -3.05 2.43
CA ARG A 92 0.12 -2.24 3.48
C ARG A 92 1.46 -1.66 3.02
N GLY A 93 2.14 -2.36 2.13
CA GLY A 93 3.51 -2.11 1.71
C GLY A 93 4.08 -3.31 0.98
N PRO A 94 5.26 -3.17 0.36
CA PRO A 94 6.00 -4.30 -0.19
C PRO A 94 6.35 -5.32 0.91
N HIS A 95 6.21 -6.62 0.62
CA HIS A 95 6.60 -7.71 1.53
C HIS A 95 8.03 -8.17 1.21
N SER A 96 8.76 -8.65 2.21
CA SER A 96 10.06 -9.32 2.07
C SER A 96 10.00 -10.69 1.38
N ASP A 97 8.80 -11.23 1.18
CA ASP A 97 8.46 -12.48 0.51
C ASP A 97 7.52 -12.10 -0.63
N PRO A 98 7.96 -12.21 -1.90
CA PRO A 98 7.20 -11.73 -3.05
C PRO A 98 5.88 -12.48 -3.27
N ASP A 99 5.71 -13.65 -2.64
CA ASP A 99 4.53 -14.50 -2.79
C ASP A 99 3.44 -14.23 -1.73
N LEU A 100 3.68 -13.33 -0.76
CA LEU A 100 2.75 -13.04 0.32
C LEU A 100 2.21 -11.60 0.23
N PRO A 101 0.92 -11.40 -0.13
CA PRO A 101 0.31 -10.08 -0.05
C PRO A 101 0.11 -9.67 1.40
N MET A 102 0.51 -8.44 1.75
CA MET A 102 0.10 -7.81 3.02
C MET A 102 -1.16 -6.99 2.79
N PRO A 103 -2.38 -7.51 3.02
CA PRO A 103 -3.58 -6.70 2.89
C PRO A 103 -3.48 -5.47 3.80
N LEU A 104 -3.89 -4.30 3.29
CA LEU A 104 -3.87 -3.03 4.03
C LEU A 104 -4.60 -3.15 5.39
N TRP A 105 -5.59 -4.03 5.46
CA TRP A 105 -6.36 -4.33 6.66
C TRP A 105 -6.26 -5.83 6.96
N ARG A 106 -5.62 -6.19 8.07
CA ARG A 106 -5.83 -7.52 8.66
C ARG A 106 -7.27 -7.54 9.19
N TYR A 107 -8.13 -8.38 8.63
CA TYR A 107 -9.04 -9.10 9.50
C TYR A 107 -8.13 -9.95 10.37
N THR A 108 -8.05 -9.63 11.65
CA THR A 108 -7.36 -10.47 12.61
C THR A 108 -8.01 -11.84 12.58
N ASP A 109 -7.26 -12.86 12.21
CA ASP A 109 -7.75 -14.24 12.21
C ASP A 109 -8.12 -14.73 13.62
N ASP A 110 -7.69 -14.02 14.67
CA ASP A 110 -8.14 -14.24 16.04
C ASP A 110 -8.43 -12.92 16.75
N ASP A 111 -9.70 -12.76 17.12
CA ASP A 111 -10.27 -11.94 18.20
C ASP A 111 -9.72 -10.51 18.43
N LEU A 112 -10.39 -9.51 17.84
CA LEU A 112 -10.25 -8.09 18.21
C LEU A 112 -11.37 -7.55 19.10
N GLY A 113 -12.18 -8.40 19.74
CA GLY A 113 -13.19 -7.93 20.70
C GLY A 113 -14.03 -6.76 20.19
N ASP A 114 -14.53 -6.87 18.95
CA ASP A 114 -15.37 -5.87 18.26
C ASP A 114 -14.72 -4.49 17.99
N ARG A 115 -13.39 -4.38 17.98
CA ARG A 115 -12.70 -3.13 17.64
C ARG A 115 -12.22 -3.10 16.18
N ILE A 116 -12.56 -2.00 15.49
CA ILE A 116 -12.17 -1.69 14.10
C ILE A 116 -10.66 -1.37 13.98
N PHE A 117 -10.01 -0.98 15.08
CA PHE A 117 -8.59 -0.61 15.12
C PHE A 117 -7.90 -1.31 16.29
N ALA A 118 -6.95 -2.18 15.98
CA ALA A 118 -5.94 -2.62 16.93
C ALA A 118 -4.57 -2.22 16.39
N MET A 119 -3.88 -1.35 17.12
CA MET A 119 -2.45 -1.16 16.94
C MET A 119 -1.78 -2.46 17.35
N ASP A 120 -1.12 -3.10 16.39
CA ASP A 120 -0.20 -4.20 16.67
C ASP A 120 1.14 -3.58 17.08
N ASP A 121 1.33 -3.39 18.38
CA ASP A 121 2.60 -2.97 18.99
C ASP A 121 3.53 -4.16 19.27
N THR A 122 3.28 -5.34 18.68
CA THR A 122 4.11 -6.52 18.93
C THR A 122 5.38 -6.45 18.08
N PRO A 123 6.60 -6.40 18.69
CA PRO A 123 7.84 -6.51 17.94
C PRO A 123 7.92 -7.93 17.36
N ASN A 124 8.07 -8.07 16.05
CA ASN A 124 8.29 -9.36 15.40
C ASN A 124 9.58 -10.01 15.95
N ASN A 125 9.46 -11.24 16.45
CA ASN A 125 10.60 -12.14 16.73
C ASN A 125 11.23 -12.63 15.42
#